data_AF-A0A7C3ELY7-F1
#
_entry.id   AF-A0A7C3ELY7-F1
#
_cell.length_a   1.000
_cell.length_b   1.000
_cell.length_c   1.000
_cell.angle_alpha   90.00
_cell.angle_beta   90.00
_cell.angle_gamma   90.00
#
_symmetry.space_group_name_H-M   'P 1'
#
loop_
_entity.id
_entity.type
_entity.pdbx_description
1 polymer ?
#
loop_
_entity_poly.entity_id
_entity_poly.type
_entity_poly.pdbx_seq_one_letter_code
_entity_poly.pdbx_strand_id
1 'polypeptide(L)'
;MVIGIITSLLFVTILLAIFSIGFQPFLMLLLLIPFFYLVGMYRSHNPGKGTIRRKARSLEKKFFKNLLKDVVVIDTAIWVDETYAGFFNAFSIVLGANNKKMIVFDKQRDEIMQLKHTTDEENAWQIAAHGAHTALKQFLDNKLVIIEPAVFTEENAPADLPLTLKMLISAGEKFRNVTLISNDRELIDRARKILKNNKVGITIIDDLEELIPECVAYCSAVQKGAVKPLFWKRL
;
A
#
# COMPACT_ATOMS: atom_id res chain seq x y z
N MET A 1 -30.94 6.73 -77.17
CA MET A 1 -30.88 7.73 -76.08
C MET A 1 -31.53 7.22 -74.79
N VAL A 2 -32.80 6.77 -74.82
CA VAL A 2 -33.52 6.28 -73.63
C VAL A 2 -32.84 5.09 -72.93
N ILE A 3 -32.37 4.08 -73.68
CA ILE A 3 -31.69 2.90 -73.11
C ILE A 3 -30.41 3.28 -72.36
N GLY A 4 -29.64 4.25 -72.86
CA GLY A 4 -28.40 4.72 -72.21
C GLY A 4 -28.65 5.49 -70.92
N ILE A 5 -29.79 6.18 -70.82
CA ILE A 5 -30.20 6.87 -69.58
C ILE A 5 -30.59 5.84 -68.52
N ILE A 6 -31.35 4.81 -68.91
CA ILE A 6 -31.80 3.75 -67.99
C ILE A 6 -30.62 2.94 -67.45
N THR A 7 -29.65 2.56 -68.30
CA THR A 7 -28.47 1.80 -67.85
C THR A 7 -27.55 2.62 -66.94
N SER A 8 -27.40 3.92 -67.20
CA SER A 8 -26.64 4.83 -66.33
C SER A 8 -27.29 4.99 -64.95
N LEU A 9 -28.61 5.17 -64.91
CA LEU A 9 -29.38 5.22 -63.65
C LEU A 9 -29.24 3.93 -62.84
N LEU A 10 -29.37 2.78 -63.50
CA LEU A 10 -29.25 1.48 -62.85
C LEU A 10 -27.85 1.27 -62.24
N PHE A 11 -26.81 1.67 -62.96
CA PHE A 11 -25.42 1.58 -62.49
C PHE A 11 -25.19 2.46 -61.24
N VAL A 12 -25.68 3.70 -61.24
CA VAL A 12 -25.56 4.60 -60.09
C VAL A 12 -26.28 4.04 -58.86
N THR A 13 -27.49 3.48 -59.02
CA THR A 13 -28.21 2.86 -57.90
C THR A 13 -27.50 1.64 -57.32
N ILE A 14 -26.90 0.79 -58.17
CA ILE A 14 -26.14 -0.38 -57.71
C ILE A 14 -24.88 0.08 -56.96
N LEU A 15 -24.20 1.12 -57.45
CA LEU A 15 -22.98 1.65 -56.82
C LEU A 15 -23.29 2.28 -55.46
N LEU A 16 -24.41 3.00 -55.33
CA LEU A 16 -24.92 3.50 -54.05
C LEU A 16 -25.32 2.38 -53.09
N ALA A 17 -25.94 1.31 -53.59
CA ALA A 17 -26.30 0.15 -52.77
C ALA A 17 -25.04 -0.58 -52.25
N ILE A 18 -24.03 -0.78 -53.09
CA ILE A 18 -22.74 -1.39 -52.69
C ILE A 18 -22.04 -0.50 -51.66
N PHE A 19 -22.02 0.83 -51.86
CA PHE A 19 -21.43 1.75 -50.90
C PHE A 19 -22.19 1.75 -49.58
N SER A 20 -23.52 1.72 -49.60
CA SER A 20 -24.35 1.63 -48.39
C SER A 20 -24.11 0.32 -47.64
N ILE A 21 -24.02 -0.81 -48.35
CA ILE A 21 -23.78 -2.13 -47.74
C ILE A 21 -22.37 -2.23 -47.16
N GLY A 22 -21.36 -1.65 -47.82
CA GLY A 22 -19.97 -1.65 -47.36
C GLY A 22 -19.68 -0.63 -46.26
N PHE A 23 -20.34 0.53 -46.28
CA PHE A 23 -20.12 1.63 -45.34
C PHE A 23 -20.89 1.47 -44.02
N GLN A 24 -22.08 0.87 -44.07
CA GLN A 24 -22.90 0.61 -42.88
C GLN A 24 -22.20 -0.24 -41.80
N PRO A 25 -21.50 -1.36 -42.09
CA PRO A 25 -20.77 -2.11 -41.07
C PRO A 25 -19.57 -1.33 -40.52
N PHE A 26 -18.93 -0.49 -41.34
CA PHE A 26 -17.85 0.39 -40.87
C PHE A 26 -18.35 1.46 -39.89
N LEU A 27 -19.49 2.09 -40.19
CA LEU A 27 -20.12 3.06 -39.31
C LEU A 27 -20.57 2.41 -37.98
N MET A 28 -21.12 1.20 -38.04
CA MET A 28 -21.47 0.40 -36.86
C MET A 28 -20.23 0.09 -36.01
N LEU A 29 -19.12 -0.33 -36.62
CA LEU A 29 -17.86 -0.58 -35.91
C LEU A 29 -17.35 0.69 -35.22
N LEU A 30 -17.38 1.83 -35.90
CA LEU A 30 -16.92 3.11 -35.40
C LEU A 30 -17.77 3.60 -34.22
N LEU A 31 -19.07 3.31 -34.22
CA LEU A 31 -19.98 3.56 -33.09
C LEU A 31 -19.78 2.56 -31.92
N LEU A 32 -19.32 1.34 -32.20
CA LEU A 32 -19.03 0.35 -31.16
C LEU A 32 -17.75 0.64 -30.39
N ILE A 33 -16.74 1.29 -31.00
CA ILE A 33 -15.48 1.66 -30.32
C ILE A 33 -15.72 2.46 -29.04
N PRO A 34 -16.46 3.59 -29.03
CA PRO A 34 -16.73 4.35 -27.81
C PRO A 34 -17.57 3.55 -26.81
N PHE A 35 -18.47 2.67 -27.28
CA PHE A 35 -19.22 1.79 -26.40
C PHE A 35 -18.29 0.79 -25.67
N PHE A 36 -17.41 0.10 -26.40
CA PHE A 36 -16.43 -0.81 -25.79
C PHE A 36 -15.47 -0.07 -24.86
N TYR A 37 -15.06 1.14 -25.23
CA TYR A 37 -14.23 2.00 -24.38
C TYR A 37 -14.95 2.38 -23.08
N LEU A 38 -16.20 2.82 -23.16
CA LEU A 38 -17.03 3.16 -22.00
C LEU A 38 -17.29 1.93 -21.11
N VAL A 39 -17.62 0.79 -21.69
CA VAL A 39 -17.80 -0.47 -20.95
C VAL A 39 -16.49 -0.91 -20.28
N GLY A 40 -15.37 -0.74 -20.97
CA GLY A 40 -14.03 -0.99 -20.43
C GLY A 40 -13.70 -0.09 -19.24
N MET A 41 -13.92 1.22 -19.38
CA MET A 41 -13.74 2.17 -18.29
C MET A 41 -14.67 1.88 -17.12
N TYR A 42 -15.94 1.56 -17.38
CA TYR A 42 -16.92 1.23 -16.36
C TYR A 42 -16.51 -0.01 -15.57
N ARG A 43 -16.03 -1.06 -16.25
CA ARG A 43 -15.50 -2.26 -15.58
C ARG A 43 -14.21 -2.01 -14.81
N SER A 44 -13.35 -1.11 -15.30
CA SER A 44 -12.13 -0.71 -14.61
C SER A 44 -12.44 0.08 -13.32
N HIS A 45 -13.43 0.97 -13.37
CA HIS A 45 -13.89 1.78 -12.23
C HIS A 45 -14.76 0.97 -11.26
N ASN A 46 -15.48 -0.04 -11.74
CA ASN A 46 -16.26 -0.96 -10.92
C ASN A 46 -15.70 -2.38 -11.04
N PRO A 47 -14.49 -2.63 -10.49
CA PRO A 47 -13.91 -3.96 -10.54
C PRO A 47 -14.85 -4.94 -9.85
N GLY A 48 -15.16 -6.04 -10.53
CA GLY A 48 -16.01 -7.08 -9.96
C GLY A 48 -15.47 -7.55 -8.61
N LYS A 49 -16.38 -7.95 -7.70
CA LYS A 49 -16.05 -8.40 -6.33
C LYS A 49 -14.89 -9.42 -6.28
N GLY A 50 -14.77 -10.28 -7.31
CA GLY A 50 -13.68 -11.26 -7.44
C GLY A 50 -12.28 -10.64 -7.64
N THR A 51 -12.17 -9.57 -8.43
CA THR A 51 -10.90 -8.88 -8.68
C THR A 51 -10.41 -8.14 -7.43
N ILE A 52 -11.32 -7.44 -6.73
CA ILE A 52 -11.04 -6.77 -5.46
C ILE A 52 -10.51 -7.79 -4.43
N ARG A 53 -11.20 -8.92 -4.30
CA ARG A 53 -10.79 -10.00 -3.39
C ARG A 53 -9.42 -10.60 -3.73
N ARG A 54 -9.10 -10.77 -5.02
CA ARG A 54 -7.77 -11.25 -5.44
C ARG A 54 -6.67 -10.25 -5.09
N LYS A 55 -6.86 -8.96 -5.37
CA LYS A 55 -5.90 -7.90 -5.02
C LYS A 55 -5.69 -7.81 -3.51
N ALA A 56 -6.77 -7.82 -2.73
CA ALA A 56 -6.72 -7.84 -1.27
C ALA A 56 -5.92 -9.03 -0.72
N ARG A 57 -6.14 -10.24 -1.25
CA ARG A 57 -5.37 -11.43 -0.88
C ARG A 57 -3.90 -11.35 -1.27
N SER A 58 -3.59 -10.69 -2.39
CA SER A 58 -2.21 -10.45 -2.80
C SER A 58 -1.51 -9.53 -1.82
N LEU A 59 -2.18 -8.46 -1.38
CA LEU A 59 -1.69 -7.54 -0.37
C LEU A 59 -1.46 -8.28 0.96
N GLU A 60 -2.44 -9.01 1.47
CA GLU A 60 -2.30 -9.80 2.70
C GLU A 60 -1.09 -10.75 2.63
N LYS A 61 -0.88 -11.42 1.49
CA LYS A 61 0.32 -12.26 1.28
C LYS A 61 1.63 -11.46 1.31
N LYS A 62 1.68 -10.27 0.70
CA LYS A 62 2.85 -9.37 0.76
C LYS A 62 3.15 -8.98 2.22
N PHE A 63 2.13 -8.56 2.97
CA PHE A 63 2.24 -8.26 4.40
C PHE A 63 2.75 -9.46 5.19
N PHE A 64 2.21 -10.66 4.95
CA PHE A 64 2.67 -11.87 5.61
C PHE A 64 4.13 -12.22 5.35
N LYS A 65 4.57 -12.11 4.09
CA LYS A 65 5.91 -12.49 3.70
C LYS A 65 6.97 -11.50 4.23
N ASN A 66 6.64 -10.21 4.24
CA ASN A 66 7.63 -9.15 4.42
C ASN A 66 7.48 -8.40 5.76
N LEU A 67 6.25 -8.20 6.25
CA LEU A 67 5.93 -7.31 7.38
C LEU A 67 5.59 -8.05 8.67
N LEU A 68 4.97 -9.24 8.60
CA LEU A 68 4.61 -10.04 9.78
C LEU A 68 5.76 -10.92 10.28
N LYS A 69 6.98 -10.38 10.29
CA LYS A 69 8.16 -11.00 10.89
C LYS A 69 8.18 -10.73 12.41
N ASP A 70 9.13 -11.33 13.12
CA ASP A 70 9.14 -11.36 14.59
C ASP A 70 9.13 -9.95 15.20
N VAL A 71 9.85 -8.99 14.59
CA VAL A 71 9.88 -7.57 14.99
C VAL A 71 9.82 -6.64 13.79
N VAL A 72 9.14 -5.50 13.94
CA VAL A 72 9.12 -4.42 12.95
C VAL A 72 9.62 -3.14 13.60
N VAL A 73 10.66 -2.55 13.03
CA VAL A 73 11.18 -1.23 13.38
C VAL A 73 10.75 -0.27 12.28
N ILE A 74 9.88 0.68 12.62
CA ILE A 74 9.34 1.68 11.67
C ILE A 74 10.01 3.01 11.96
N ASP A 75 10.59 3.65 10.96
CA ASP A 75 11.17 4.97 11.12
C ASP A 75 10.14 6.01 11.58
N THR A 76 10.52 6.93 12.45
CA THR A 76 9.63 7.95 13.03
C THR A 76 9.09 8.89 11.95
N ALA A 77 9.85 9.15 10.88
CA ALA A 77 9.36 9.89 9.73
C ALA A 77 8.11 9.23 9.08
N ILE A 78 8.06 7.90 9.02
CA ILE A 78 6.92 7.16 8.46
C ILE A 78 5.69 7.25 9.38
N TRP A 79 5.89 7.31 10.71
CA TRP A 79 4.80 7.50 11.66
C TRP A 79 4.12 8.86 11.54
N VAL A 80 4.91 9.89 11.27
CA VAL A 80 4.48 11.29 11.23
C VAL A 80 3.84 11.65 9.89
N ASP A 81 4.25 11.00 8.80
CA ASP A 81 3.72 11.29 7.48
C ASP A 81 2.31 10.70 7.26
N GLU A 82 1.33 11.60 7.07
CA GLU A 82 -0.08 11.28 6.88
C GLU A 82 -0.36 10.43 5.63
N THR A 83 0.51 10.46 4.63
CA THR A 83 0.34 9.63 3.42
C THR A 83 0.33 8.14 3.75
N TYR A 84 0.97 7.74 4.86
CA TYR A 84 0.99 6.35 5.35
C TYR A 84 -0.19 5.97 6.25
N ALA A 85 -1.16 6.86 6.48
CA ALA A 85 -2.36 6.53 7.27
C ALA A 85 -3.11 5.31 6.68
N GLY A 86 -3.16 5.21 5.35
CA GLY A 86 -3.73 4.04 4.66
C GLY A 86 -2.98 2.75 4.96
N PHE A 87 -1.65 2.82 5.04
CA PHE A 87 -0.79 1.70 5.40
C PHE A 87 -1.02 1.25 6.85
N PHE A 88 -0.99 2.16 7.84
CA PHE A 88 -1.21 1.80 9.25
C PHE A 88 -2.58 1.18 9.48
N ASN A 89 -3.62 1.71 8.83
CA ASN A 89 -4.96 1.14 8.89
C ASN A 89 -4.99 -0.28 8.32
N ALA A 90 -4.46 -0.50 7.12
CA ALA A 90 -4.39 -1.83 6.53
C ALA A 90 -3.58 -2.79 7.41
N PHE A 91 -2.46 -2.32 7.96
CA PHE A 91 -1.60 -3.10 8.82
C PHE A 91 -2.29 -3.53 10.12
N SER A 92 -3.04 -2.63 10.76
CA SER A 92 -3.82 -2.95 11.96
C SER A 92 -4.90 -4.02 11.70
N ILE A 93 -5.60 -3.93 10.56
CA ILE A 93 -6.59 -4.92 10.14
C ILE A 93 -5.93 -6.27 9.93
N VAL A 94 -4.79 -6.29 9.24
CA VAL A 94 -4.04 -7.52 8.96
C VAL A 94 -3.51 -8.13 10.26
N LEU A 95 -2.89 -7.37 11.16
CA LEU A 95 -2.41 -7.87 12.45
C LEU A 95 -3.56 -8.48 13.28
N GLY A 96 -4.65 -7.73 13.45
CA GLY A 96 -5.81 -8.17 14.22
C GLY A 96 -6.48 -9.40 13.63
N ALA A 97 -6.67 -9.44 12.30
CA ALA A 97 -7.25 -10.60 11.64
C ALA A 97 -6.44 -11.88 11.85
N ASN A 98 -5.11 -11.75 11.95
CA ASN A 98 -4.20 -12.89 12.05
C ASN A 98 -3.77 -13.22 13.48
N ASN A 99 -4.35 -12.53 14.48
CA ASN A 99 -3.94 -12.62 15.89
C ASN A 99 -2.41 -12.47 16.04
N LYS A 100 -1.83 -11.56 15.25
CA LYS A 100 -0.42 -11.21 15.29
C LYS A 100 -0.25 -9.89 16.02
N LYS A 101 0.88 -9.77 16.70
CA LYS A 101 1.28 -8.54 17.36
C LYS A 101 2.62 -8.11 16.78
N MET A 102 2.79 -6.80 16.62
CA MET A 102 4.10 -6.24 16.34
C MET A 102 4.80 -5.89 17.64
N ILE A 103 6.12 -5.98 17.64
CA ILE A 103 6.94 -5.53 18.76
C ILE A 103 7.39 -4.12 18.45
N VAL A 104 7.12 -3.19 19.38
CA VAL A 104 7.59 -1.80 19.33
C VAL A 104 8.49 -1.58 20.54
N PHE A 105 9.62 -0.94 20.34
CA PHE A 105 10.51 -0.62 21.44
C PHE A 105 9.99 0.56 22.26
N ASP A 106 10.21 0.52 23.58
CA ASP A 106 9.84 1.59 24.51
C ASP A 106 10.40 2.96 24.09
N LYS A 107 11.66 3.00 23.64
CA LYS A 107 12.30 4.23 23.14
C LYS A 107 11.62 4.83 21.92
N GLN A 108 11.13 4.00 20.99
CA GLN A 108 10.35 4.46 19.84
C GLN A 108 8.99 4.99 20.26
N ARG A 109 8.29 4.27 21.15
CA ARG A 109 7.04 4.75 21.73
C ARG A 109 7.25 6.11 22.38
N ASP A 110 8.31 6.24 23.18
CA ASP A 110 8.62 7.48 23.89
C ASP A 110 8.95 8.61 22.91
N GLU A 111 9.73 8.36 21.86
CA GLU A 111 10.02 9.32 20.81
C GLU A 111 8.74 9.82 20.13
N ILE A 112 7.85 8.90 19.72
CA ILE A 112 6.55 9.25 19.13
C ILE A 112 5.72 10.08 20.11
N MET A 113 5.60 9.66 21.37
CA MET A 113 4.83 10.36 22.40
C MET A 113 5.43 11.73 22.77
N GLN A 114 6.73 11.92 22.57
CA GLN A 114 7.46 13.16 22.85
C GLN A 114 7.56 14.10 21.64
N LEU A 115 6.94 13.77 20.49
CA LEU A 115 6.74 14.71 19.39
C LEU A 115 5.94 15.92 19.93
N LYS A 116 6.66 16.93 20.41
CA LYS A 116 6.10 18.15 21.01
C LYS A 116 5.88 19.21 19.93
N HIS A 117 4.96 20.11 20.26
CA HIS A 117 4.72 21.37 19.57
C HIS A 117 6.00 22.22 19.56
N THR A 118 6.74 22.25 18.46
CA THR A 118 7.67 23.34 18.17
C THR A 118 6.85 24.51 17.63
N THR A 119 7.01 25.67 18.27
CA THR A 119 6.12 26.85 18.21
C THR A 119 6.11 27.62 16.89
N ASP A 120 6.89 27.21 15.88
CA ASP A 120 7.14 28.07 14.72
C ASP A 120 6.57 27.52 13.39
N GLU A 121 6.09 26.28 13.34
CA GLU A 121 5.41 25.66 12.17
C GLU A 121 4.07 25.00 12.57
N GLU A 122 3.25 25.74 13.31
CA GLU A 122 2.25 25.17 14.22
C GLU A 122 1.17 24.28 13.58
N ASN A 123 0.79 24.38 12.31
CA ASN A 123 -0.36 23.59 11.84
C ASN A 123 0.02 22.22 11.26
N ALA A 124 0.96 22.15 10.31
CA ALA A 124 1.24 20.89 9.61
C ALA A 124 1.93 19.86 10.53
N TRP A 125 2.92 20.29 11.32
CA TRP A 125 3.64 19.40 12.23
C TRP A 125 2.75 18.86 13.35
N GLN A 126 1.80 19.67 13.84
CA GLN A 126 0.86 19.23 14.87
C GLN A 126 -0.10 18.17 14.36
N ILE A 127 -0.64 18.33 13.15
CA ILE A 127 -1.53 17.31 12.55
C ILE A 127 -0.75 16.01 12.34
N ALA A 128 0.49 16.11 11.86
CA ALA A 128 1.37 14.99 11.63
C ALA A 128 1.71 14.22 12.92
N ALA A 129 2.10 14.93 13.99
CA ALA A 129 2.34 14.35 15.32
C ALA A 129 1.07 13.73 15.92
N HIS A 130 -0.09 14.39 15.76
CA HIS A 130 -1.37 13.85 16.17
C HIS A 130 -1.75 12.57 15.41
N GLY A 131 -1.44 12.50 14.11
CA GLY A 131 -1.58 11.32 13.28
C GLY A 131 -0.75 10.14 13.80
N ALA A 132 0.53 10.38 14.11
CA ALA A 132 1.42 9.38 14.70
C ALA A 132 0.90 8.85 16.05
N HIS A 133 0.48 9.76 16.94
CA HIS A 133 -0.11 9.40 18.24
C HIS A 133 -1.37 8.57 18.08
N THR A 134 -2.25 8.97 17.17
CA THR A 134 -3.52 8.28 16.90
C THR A 134 -3.27 6.89 16.35
N ALA A 135 -2.34 6.74 15.41
CA ALA A 135 -1.96 5.45 14.86
C ALA A 135 -1.40 4.52 15.95
N LEU A 136 -0.41 4.97 16.72
CA LEU A 136 0.18 4.16 17.80
C LEU A 136 -0.86 3.78 18.87
N LYS A 137 -1.72 4.74 19.25
CA LYS A 137 -2.82 4.50 20.18
C LYS A 137 -3.80 3.45 19.65
N GLN A 138 -4.17 3.51 18.38
CA GLN A 138 -5.02 2.49 17.74
C GLN A 138 -4.39 1.09 17.85
N PHE A 139 -3.09 0.94 17.66
CA PHE A 139 -2.45 -0.37 17.84
C PHE A 139 -2.44 -0.84 19.30
N LEU A 140 -2.21 0.07 20.25
CA LEU A 140 -2.20 -0.23 21.69
C LEU A 140 -3.60 -0.63 22.19
N ASP A 141 -4.63 0.15 21.85
CA ASP A 141 -6.02 -0.08 22.25
C ASP A 141 -6.54 -1.43 21.72
N ASN A 142 -6.15 -1.79 20.50
CA ASN A 142 -6.49 -3.07 19.87
C ASN A 142 -5.59 -4.24 20.32
N LYS A 143 -4.66 -4.02 21.26
CA LYS A 143 -3.71 -5.03 21.77
C LYS A 143 -2.85 -5.68 20.67
N LEU A 144 -2.55 -4.91 19.62
CA LEU A 144 -1.76 -5.33 18.45
C LEU A 144 -0.27 -5.09 18.62
N VAL A 145 0.14 -4.45 19.72
CA VAL A 145 1.53 -4.13 20.03
C VAL A 145 1.96 -4.79 21.33
N ILE A 146 3.20 -5.28 21.35
CA ILE A 146 3.94 -5.61 22.55
C ILE A 146 5.04 -4.56 22.69
N ILE A 147 5.10 -3.89 23.84
CA ILE A 147 6.19 -2.96 24.13
C ILE A 147 7.35 -3.73 24.76
N GLU A 148 8.51 -3.66 24.11
CA GLU A 148 9.74 -4.28 24.59
C GLU A 148 10.76 -3.20 24.99
N PRO A 149 11.49 -3.37 26.09
CA PRO A 149 12.55 -2.44 26.46
C PRO A 149 13.72 -2.53 25.47
N ALA A 150 14.18 -1.40 24.96
CA ALA A 150 15.41 -1.36 24.18
C ALA A 150 16.62 -1.21 25.12
N VAL A 151 17.54 -2.16 25.05
CA VAL A 151 18.82 -2.11 25.77
C VAL A 151 19.92 -1.80 24.76
N PHE A 152 20.62 -0.70 24.98
CA PHE A 152 21.73 -0.24 24.15
C PHE A 152 23.02 -0.28 24.97
N THR A 153 24.05 -0.93 24.44
CA THR A 153 25.42 -0.85 24.97
C THR A 153 26.24 0.05 24.04
N GLU A 154 27.27 0.73 24.56
CA GLU A 154 28.14 1.57 23.72
C GLU A 154 28.85 0.76 22.63
N GLU A 155 29.16 -0.52 22.89
CA GLU A 155 29.77 -1.43 21.93
C GLU A 155 28.85 -1.77 20.74
N ASN A 156 27.55 -1.95 20.98
CA ASN A 156 26.61 -2.39 19.94
C ASN A 156 25.87 -1.21 19.28
N ALA A 157 25.75 -0.09 19.99
CA ALA A 157 24.95 1.06 19.58
C ALA A 157 25.68 2.39 19.90
N PRO A 158 26.66 2.79 19.06
CA PRO A 158 27.40 4.04 19.22
C PRO A 158 26.48 5.25 19.40
N ALA A 159 26.89 6.22 20.22
CA ALA A 159 26.05 7.36 20.58
C ALA A 159 25.55 8.18 19.37
N ASP A 160 26.36 8.28 18.32
CA ASP A 160 26.09 8.97 17.05
C ASP A 160 25.11 8.24 16.13
N LEU A 161 24.80 6.96 16.40
CA LEU A 161 23.89 6.18 15.58
C LEU A 161 22.42 6.64 15.81
N PRO A 162 21.63 6.86 14.74
CA PRO A 162 20.19 7.15 14.84
C PRO A 162 19.45 6.09 15.67
N LEU A 163 18.44 6.52 16.45
CA LEU A 163 17.68 5.64 17.34
C LEU A 163 17.10 4.43 16.60
N THR A 164 16.55 4.62 15.40
CA THR A 164 16.02 3.57 14.53
C THR A 164 17.04 2.46 14.27
N LEU A 165 18.30 2.81 14.01
CA LEU A 165 19.36 1.83 13.77
C LEU A 165 19.83 1.16 15.06
N LYS A 166 19.86 1.88 16.20
CA LYS A 166 20.16 1.28 17.52
C LYS A 166 19.11 0.21 17.86
N MET A 167 17.83 0.52 17.64
CA MET A 167 16.72 -0.43 17.82
C MET A 167 16.82 -1.60 16.86
N LEU A 168 17.23 -1.35 15.61
CA LEU A 168 17.43 -2.42 14.62
C LEU A 168 18.51 -3.42 15.04
N ILE A 169 19.62 -2.93 15.59
CA ILE A 169 20.71 -3.78 16.12
C ILE A 169 20.21 -4.59 17.32
N SER A 170 19.60 -3.92 18.30
CA SER A 170 19.03 -4.57 19.49
C SER A 170 17.99 -5.64 19.12
N ALA A 171 17.15 -5.36 18.12
CA ALA A 171 16.21 -6.33 17.59
C ALA A 171 16.91 -7.52 16.92
N GLY A 172 17.99 -7.26 16.17
CA GLY A 172 18.73 -8.29 15.45
C GLY A 172 19.47 -9.28 16.35
N GLU A 173 19.84 -8.86 17.56
CA GLU A 173 20.45 -9.73 18.57
C GLU A 173 19.42 -10.66 19.22
N LYS A 174 18.19 -10.18 19.44
CA LYS A 174 17.13 -10.91 20.15
C LYS A 174 16.22 -11.73 19.23
N PHE A 175 16.03 -11.28 18.00
CA PHE A 175 15.04 -11.84 17.08
C PHE A 175 15.68 -12.31 15.78
N ARG A 176 15.21 -13.46 15.30
CA ARG A 176 15.74 -14.08 14.07
C ARG A 176 15.41 -13.27 12.82
N ASN A 177 14.22 -12.68 12.79
CA ASN A 177 13.72 -11.92 11.66
C ASN A 177 13.29 -10.52 12.11
N VAL A 178 13.93 -9.50 11.56
CA VAL A 178 13.57 -8.10 11.84
C VAL A 178 13.19 -7.43 10.53
N THR A 179 12.17 -6.58 10.54
CA THR A 179 11.82 -5.76 9.38
C THR A 179 12.08 -4.29 9.71
N LEU A 180 12.84 -3.61 8.86
CA LEU A 180 12.99 -2.15 8.87
C LEU A 180 12.05 -1.53 7.82
N ILE A 181 11.31 -0.51 8.22
CA ILE A 181 10.47 0.30 7.32
C ILE A 181 10.95 1.74 7.41
N SER A 182 11.47 2.27 6.30
CA SER A 182 11.93 3.65 6.18
C SER A 182 11.97 4.03 4.71
N ASN A 183 11.81 5.32 4.40
CA ASN A 183 12.08 5.86 3.07
C ASN A 183 13.39 6.66 3.02
N ASP A 184 14.06 6.83 4.16
CA ASP A 184 15.36 7.50 4.21
C ASP A 184 16.43 6.57 3.63
N ARG A 185 16.89 6.91 2.42
CA ARG A 185 17.92 6.16 1.69
C ARG A 185 19.22 6.04 2.48
N GLU A 186 19.61 7.09 3.21
CA GLU A 186 20.83 7.06 4.00
C GLU A 186 20.69 6.10 5.18
N LEU A 187 19.55 6.13 5.87
CA LEU A 187 19.23 5.21 6.95
C LEU A 187 19.20 3.76 6.44
N ILE A 188 18.57 3.52 5.29
CA ILE A 188 18.53 2.21 4.62
C ILE A 188 19.94 1.72 4.29
N ASP A 189 20.79 2.55 3.70
CA ASP A 189 22.14 2.14 3.31
C ASP A 189 23.02 1.86 4.53
N ARG A 190 22.88 2.64 5.60
CA ARG A 190 23.51 2.36 6.89
C ARG A 190 22.99 1.05 7.50
N ALA A 191 21.68 0.80 7.47
CA ALA A 191 21.08 -0.45 7.91
C ALA A 191 21.60 -1.67 7.11
N ARG A 192 21.74 -1.54 5.79
CA ARG A 192 22.34 -2.57 4.91
C ARG A 192 23.80 -2.87 5.24
N LYS A 193 24.58 -1.86 5.65
CA LYS A 193 25.96 -2.07 6.11
C LYS A 193 26.00 -2.84 7.44
N ILE A 194 25.17 -2.44 8.40
CA ILE A 194 25.02 -3.15 9.69
C ILE A 194 24.62 -4.62 9.48
N LEU A 195 23.70 -4.84 8.54
CA LEU A 195 23.23 -6.16 8.11
C LEU A 195 24.35 -7.10 7.67
N LYS A 196 25.27 -6.62 6.83
CA LYS A 196 26.40 -7.41 6.33
C LYS A 196 27.33 -7.85 7.46
N ASN A 197 27.47 -7.01 8.48
CA ASN A 197 28.39 -7.27 9.58
C ASN A 197 27.81 -8.26 10.62
N ASN A 198 26.51 -8.19 10.89
CA ASN A 198 25.89 -8.92 12.00
C ASN A 198 25.19 -10.24 11.64
N LYS A 199 25.14 -10.63 10.34
CA LYS A 199 24.46 -11.86 9.85
C LYS A 199 22.99 -12.02 10.29
N VAL A 200 22.33 -10.92 10.64
CA VAL A 200 20.91 -10.90 11.06
C VAL A 200 20.01 -10.99 9.83
N GLY A 201 18.92 -11.76 9.92
CA GLY A 201 17.89 -11.82 8.89
C GLY A 201 16.99 -10.57 8.88
N ILE A 202 17.51 -9.44 8.42
CA ILE A 202 16.71 -8.20 8.31
C ILE A 202 16.10 -8.05 6.93
N THR A 203 14.82 -7.70 6.87
CA THR A 203 14.10 -7.31 5.66
C THR A 203 13.91 -5.81 5.67
N ILE A 204 14.29 -5.14 4.58
CA ILE A 204 14.09 -3.71 4.42
C ILE A 204 12.97 -3.52 3.42
N ILE A 205 12.05 -2.61 3.74
CA ILE A 205 10.98 -2.16 2.86
C ILE A 205 11.24 -0.69 2.59
N ASP A 206 11.67 -0.38 1.37
CA ASP A 206 12.09 0.94 0.89
C ASP A 206 11.16 1.52 -0.20
N ASP A 207 10.08 0.81 -0.52
CA ASP A 207 9.08 1.11 -1.55
C ASP A 207 7.65 1.22 -0.96
N LEU A 208 7.55 1.74 0.27
CA LEU A 208 6.27 1.80 0.98
C LEU A 208 5.21 2.63 0.23
N GLU A 209 5.63 3.66 -0.49
CA GLU A 209 4.76 4.54 -1.30
C GLU A 209 3.98 3.76 -2.37
N GLU A 210 4.60 2.76 -3.00
CA GLU A 210 3.95 1.93 -4.01
C GLU A 210 2.84 1.05 -3.41
N LEU A 211 2.92 0.76 -2.11
CA LEU A 211 1.94 -0.04 -1.38
C LEU A 211 0.75 0.78 -0.89
N ILE A 212 0.84 2.11 -0.79
CA ILE A 212 -0.23 2.96 -0.24
C ILE A 212 -1.55 2.79 -1.02
N PRO A 213 -1.59 2.87 -2.37
CA PRO A 213 -2.84 2.74 -3.10
C PRO A 213 -3.50 1.37 -2.90
N GLU A 214 -2.68 0.30 -2.79
CA GLU A 214 -3.16 -1.04 -2.50
C GLU A 214 -3.76 -1.12 -1.07
N CYS A 215 -3.12 -0.49 -0.08
CA CYS A 215 -3.59 -0.44 1.30
C CYS A 215 -4.91 0.32 1.45
N VAL A 216 -5.04 1.49 0.81
CA VAL A 216 -6.29 2.27 0.81
C VAL A 216 -7.44 1.49 0.17
N ALA A 217 -7.17 0.85 -0.98
CA ALA A 217 -8.16 0.02 -1.65
C ALA A 217 -8.59 -1.19 -0.79
N TYR A 218 -7.64 -1.80 -0.07
CA TYR A 218 -7.92 -2.88 0.87
C TYR A 218 -8.83 -2.44 2.02
N CYS A 219 -8.50 -1.34 2.69
CA CYS A 219 -9.31 -0.78 3.77
C CYS A 219 -10.74 -0.48 3.31
N SER A 220 -10.91 0.16 2.15
CA SER A 220 -12.23 0.43 1.58
C SER A 220 -13.02 -0.85 1.29
N ALA A 221 -12.35 -1.89 0.78
CA ALA A 221 -12.97 -3.18 0.48
C ALA A 221 -13.42 -3.92 1.75
N VAL A 222 -12.65 -3.83 2.83
CA VAL A 222 -13.01 -4.40 4.15
C VAL A 222 -14.21 -3.67 4.74
N GLN A 223 -14.18 -2.33 4.77
CA GLN A 223 -15.28 -1.50 5.29
C GLN A 223 -16.60 -1.74 4.56
N LYS A 224 -16.56 -1.91 3.23
CA LYS A 224 -17.74 -2.23 2.39
C LYS A 224 -18.20 -3.68 2.52
N GLY A 225 -17.53 -4.51 3.34
CA GLY A 225 -17.81 -5.94 3.48
C GLY A 225 -17.52 -6.77 2.23
N ALA A 226 -16.86 -6.20 1.21
CA ALA A 226 -16.51 -6.88 -0.03
C ALA A 226 -15.41 -7.92 0.18
N VAL A 227 -14.56 -7.70 1.19
CA VAL A 227 -13.51 -8.62 1.62
C VAL A 227 -13.66 -8.84 3.12
N LYS A 228 -13.67 -10.10 3.55
CA LYS A 228 -13.47 -10.47 4.95
C LYS A 228 -11.98 -10.78 5.14
N PRO A 229 -11.30 -10.19 6.13
CA PRO A 229 -9.92 -10.54 6.46
C PRO A 229 -9.78 -12.05 6.67
N LEU A 230 -8.68 -12.63 6.20
CA LEU A 230 -8.56 -14.07 5.89
C LEU A 230 -8.80 -15.06 7.06
N PHE A 231 -8.98 -14.62 8.31
CA PHE A 231 -9.09 -15.51 9.49
C PHE A 231 -10.29 -15.29 10.41
N TRP A 232 -11.30 -14.51 10.01
CA TRP A 232 -12.57 -14.36 10.74
C TRP A 232 -13.44 -15.64 10.86
N LYS A 233 -12.92 -16.82 10.48
CA LYS A 233 -13.65 -18.10 10.45
C LYS A 233 -13.08 -19.20 11.37
N ARG A 234 -12.16 -18.87 12.29
CA ARG A 234 -11.61 -19.87 13.24
C ARG A 234 -11.54 -19.36 14.69
N LEU A 235 -12.54 -18.57 15.11
CA LEU A 235 -12.85 -18.33 16.52
C LEU A 235 -14.28 -18.82 16.76
#